data_AF-A0A238JG23-F1
#
_entry.id   AF-A0A238JG23-F1
#
_cell.length_a   1.000
_cell.length_b   1.000
_cell.length_c   1.000
_cell.angle_alpha   90.00
_cell.angle_beta   90.00
_cell.angle_gamma   90.00
#
_symmetry.space_group_name_H-M   'P 1'
#
loop_
_entity.id
_entity.type
_entity.pdbx_description
1 polymer ?
#
loop_
_entity_poly.entity_id
_entity_poly.type
_entity_poly.pdbx_seq_one_letter_code
_entity_poly.pdbx_strand_id
1 'polypeptide(L)'
;MTDLDPRALRTAFGRFMTGVTVVTTRTPDGTLCGFTANSFSSVSLDPPLLLVCPGKFLSTFQSFADCSRFAVNVLAEGQEDVSNTFASFKGDRFAQVPNTLDAHGIPLIDGAIAQFSCTTWQSLPAGDHQILIGEVTEFTQSETPGLGYAGGQYFSLGLERAVLDQTFDKTVCGALIAYDDTVFLEETPDGFRPPQVDLKDRGRLRLDLQEALLLRGCDLDLGAAYSVFDDAGRRTHHAYFLATSKGAPGTGMQAVPSRDLPTLTYTTPAIAEMMARYSLEARSRSFGLYLGDAKRGDVHSLTERT
;
A
#
# COMPACT_ATOMS: atom_id res chain seq x y z
N MET A 1 29.46 0.74 -19.70
CA MET A 1 28.11 1.04 -19.18
C MET A 1 27.15 0.90 -20.33
N THR A 2 26.02 0.24 -20.13
CA THR A 2 24.95 0.16 -21.14
C THR A 2 24.39 1.54 -21.43
N ASP A 3 23.95 1.79 -22.67
CA ASP A 3 23.29 3.03 -23.12
C ASP A 3 21.87 3.25 -22.54
N LEU A 4 21.46 2.42 -21.58
CA LEU A 4 20.15 2.49 -20.95
C LEU A 4 20.19 3.46 -19.78
N ASP A 5 19.21 4.38 -19.71
CA ASP A 5 19.01 5.24 -18.54
C ASP A 5 18.65 4.39 -17.30
N PRO A 6 19.49 4.36 -16.24
CA PRO A 6 19.22 3.59 -15.04
C PRO A 6 17.91 3.97 -14.33
N ARG A 7 17.50 5.25 -14.43
CA ARG A 7 16.25 5.70 -13.82
C ARG A 7 15.04 5.14 -14.58
N ALA A 8 15.05 5.24 -15.91
CA ALA A 8 14.02 4.65 -16.75
C ALA A 8 13.91 3.13 -16.55
N LEU A 9 15.04 2.42 -16.47
CA LEU A 9 15.06 0.98 -16.21
C LEU A 9 14.47 0.63 -14.84
N ARG A 10 14.85 1.35 -13.77
CA ARG A 10 14.28 1.16 -12.43
C ARG A 10 12.76 1.43 -12.43
N THR A 11 12.31 2.47 -13.12
CA THR A 11 10.89 2.76 -13.27
C THR A 11 10.14 1.65 -14.00
N ALA A 12 10.75 1.06 -15.04
CA ALA A 12 10.17 -0.06 -15.77
C ALA A 12 10.06 -1.32 -14.89
N PHE A 13 11.12 -1.69 -14.16
CA PHE A 13 11.06 -2.82 -13.22
C PHE A 13 10.03 -2.61 -12.11
N GLY A 14 9.90 -1.39 -11.61
CA GLY A 14 8.90 -1.05 -10.59
C GLY A 14 7.44 -1.19 -11.05
N ARG A 15 7.16 -1.42 -12.35
CA ARG A 15 5.80 -1.71 -12.82
C ARG A 15 5.32 -3.12 -12.48
N PHE A 16 6.24 -4.06 -12.23
CA PHE A 16 5.88 -5.38 -11.73
C PHE A 16 5.50 -5.27 -10.26
N MET A 17 4.24 -5.63 -9.94
CA MET A 17 3.73 -5.58 -8.58
C MET A 17 4.29 -6.73 -7.76
N THR A 18 4.70 -6.46 -6.54
CA THR A 18 5.27 -7.46 -5.64
C THR A 18 4.67 -7.34 -4.25
N GLY A 19 4.83 -8.38 -3.43
CA GLY A 19 4.78 -8.21 -1.98
C GLY A 19 6.04 -7.47 -1.49
N VAL A 20 6.07 -7.19 -0.19
CA VAL A 20 7.24 -6.67 0.51
C VAL A 20 7.75 -7.71 1.50
N THR A 21 9.06 -7.91 1.54
CA THR A 21 9.69 -8.82 2.51
C THR A 21 10.79 -8.13 3.31
N VAL A 22 11.03 -8.63 4.51
CA VAL A 22 12.26 -8.38 5.27
C VAL A 22 13.06 -9.66 5.31
N VAL A 23 14.27 -9.61 4.75
CA VAL A 23 15.23 -10.72 4.78
C VAL A 23 16.14 -10.51 5.96
N THR A 24 16.27 -11.52 6.81
CA THR A 24 17.03 -11.46 8.06
C THR A 24 18.09 -12.55 8.10
N THR A 25 19.20 -12.26 8.77
CA THR A 25 20.25 -13.21 9.10
C THR A 25 20.97 -12.72 10.35
N ARG A 26 22.08 -13.36 10.70
CA ARG A 26 23.02 -12.86 11.70
C ARG A 26 24.43 -12.92 11.16
N THR A 27 25.27 -12.01 11.63
CA THR A 27 26.71 -12.04 11.38
C THR A 27 27.38 -13.17 12.20
N PRO A 28 28.66 -13.50 11.91
CA PRO A 28 29.41 -14.49 12.68
C PRO A 28 29.55 -14.17 14.18
N ASP A 29 29.58 -12.88 14.55
CA ASP A 29 29.59 -12.40 15.94
C ASP A 29 28.20 -12.40 16.61
N GLY A 30 27.15 -12.82 15.90
CA GLY A 30 25.79 -12.93 16.42
C GLY A 30 24.94 -11.67 16.27
N THR A 31 25.48 -10.60 15.69
CA THR A 31 24.74 -9.35 15.44
C THR A 31 23.65 -9.60 14.39
N LEU A 32 22.42 -9.19 14.71
CA LEU A 32 21.27 -9.36 13.82
C LEU A 32 21.38 -8.43 12.61
N CYS A 33 21.12 -8.97 11.43
CA CYS A 33 21.16 -8.25 10.16
C CYS A 33 19.83 -8.40 9.44
N GLY A 34 19.33 -7.32 8.86
CA GLY A 34 18.10 -7.36 8.08
C GLY A 34 18.06 -6.27 7.02
N PHE A 35 17.38 -6.55 5.91
CA PHE A 35 17.05 -5.55 4.90
C PHE A 35 15.68 -5.82 4.28
N THR A 36 15.04 -4.75 3.83
CA THR A 36 13.81 -4.84 3.05
C THR A 36 14.12 -5.23 1.62
N ALA A 37 13.41 -6.21 1.10
CA ALA A 37 13.50 -6.67 -0.28
C ALA A 37 12.11 -6.78 -0.90
N ASN A 38 12.03 -6.56 -2.20
CA ASN A 38 10.84 -6.87 -2.98
C ASN A 38 11.18 -7.72 -4.23
N SER A 39 12.38 -8.28 -4.27
CA SER A 39 12.88 -9.17 -5.32
C SER A 39 12.63 -10.65 -5.02
N PHE A 40 11.73 -10.95 -4.06
CA PHE A 40 11.43 -12.30 -3.63
C PHE A 40 10.75 -13.10 -4.75
N SER A 41 11.05 -14.39 -4.85
CA SER A 41 10.29 -15.32 -5.68
C SER A 41 10.34 -16.74 -5.10
N SER A 42 9.22 -17.45 -5.18
CA SER A 42 9.21 -18.91 -5.03
C SER A 42 9.84 -19.56 -6.26
N VAL A 43 10.62 -20.62 -6.07
CA VAL A 43 11.44 -21.22 -7.13
C VAL A 43 11.04 -22.67 -7.38
N SER A 44 10.90 -23.47 -6.33
CA SER A 44 10.63 -24.90 -6.43
C SER A 44 9.83 -25.38 -5.22
N LEU A 45 9.02 -26.42 -5.41
CA LEU A 45 8.33 -27.11 -4.32
C LEU A 45 9.07 -28.37 -3.85
N ASP A 46 9.83 -29.04 -4.74
CA ASP A 46 10.63 -30.22 -4.42
C ASP A 46 11.98 -30.20 -5.18
N PRO A 47 13.11 -29.87 -4.52
CA PRO A 47 13.17 -29.40 -3.12
C PRO A 47 12.51 -28.03 -2.94
N PRO A 48 12.08 -27.65 -1.73
CA PRO A 48 11.37 -26.39 -1.49
C PRO A 48 12.34 -25.21 -1.51
N LEU A 49 12.39 -24.48 -2.63
CA LEU A 49 13.33 -23.38 -2.86
C LEU A 49 12.63 -22.03 -3.04
N LEU A 50 13.27 -20.99 -2.51
CA LEU A 50 12.95 -19.58 -2.76
C LEU A 50 14.21 -18.78 -3.09
N LEU A 51 14.06 -17.58 -3.62
CA LEU A 51 15.17 -16.65 -3.83
C LEU A 51 14.86 -15.21 -3.40
N VAL A 52 15.92 -14.47 -3.08
CA VAL A 52 15.96 -13.02 -2.86
C VAL A 52 17.26 -12.46 -3.43
N CYS A 53 17.32 -11.14 -3.68
CA CYS A 53 18.47 -10.51 -4.33
C CYS A 53 19.06 -9.38 -3.46
N PRO A 54 19.97 -9.66 -2.51
CA PRO A 54 20.67 -8.62 -1.78
C PRO A 54 21.54 -7.76 -2.71
N GLY A 55 21.44 -6.44 -2.57
CA GLY A 55 22.25 -5.48 -3.31
C GLY A 55 23.63 -5.30 -2.68
N LYS A 56 24.67 -5.17 -3.52
CA LYS A 56 26.05 -4.97 -3.07
C LYS A 56 26.27 -3.64 -2.32
N PHE A 57 25.33 -2.71 -2.44
CA PHE A 57 25.34 -1.42 -1.74
C PHE A 57 24.88 -1.51 -0.28
N LEU A 58 24.32 -2.65 0.16
CA LEU A 58 23.92 -2.84 1.55
C LEU A 58 25.15 -2.87 2.46
N SER A 59 25.09 -2.16 3.59
CA SER A 59 26.16 -2.21 4.60
C SER A 59 26.34 -3.61 5.20
N THR A 60 25.29 -4.42 5.17
CA THR A 60 25.24 -5.82 5.62
C THR A 60 25.42 -6.82 4.48
N PHE A 61 25.84 -6.37 3.28
CA PHE A 61 25.93 -7.24 2.11
C PHE A 61 26.75 -8.51 2.37
N GLN A 62 27.93 -8.40 2.99
CA GLN A 62 28.78 -9.56 3.27
C GLN A 62 28.11 -10.57 4.21
N SER A 63 27.32 -10.09 5.18
CA SER A 63 26.55 -10.96 6.08
C SER A 63 25.57 -11.84 5.30
N PHE A 64 24.97 -11.34 4.23
CA PHE A 64 24.07 -12.11 3.35
C PHE A 64 24.81 -12.86 2.24
N ALA A 65 25.98 -12.38 1.83
CA ALA A 65 26.80 -13.05 0.82
C ALA A 65 27.28 -14.42 1.32
N ASP A 66 27.67 -14.47 2.60
CA ASP A 66 28.31 -15.61 3.24
C ASP A 66 27.40 -16.35 4.24
N CYS A 67 26.15 -15.93 4.43
CA CYS A 67 25.28 -16.58 5.41
C CYS A 67 24.98 -18.03 5.02
N SER A 68 25.03 -18.93 6.00
CA SER A 68 24.53 -20.31 5.86
C SER A 68 23.04 -20.43 6.15
N ARG A 69 22.47 -19.46 6.86
CA ARG A 69 21.05 -19.42 7.26
C ARG A 69 20.51 -18.00 7.17
N PHE A 70 19.26 -17.90 6.73
CA PHE A 70 18.54 -16.65 6.66
C PHE A 70 17.04 -16.93 6.78
N ALA A 71 16.26 -15.89 7.05
CA ALA A 71 14.81 -15.98 6.98
C ALA A 71 14.23 -14.92 6.05
N VAL A 72 13.08 -15.22 5.47
CA VAL A 72 12.30 -14.29 4.65
C VAL A 72 10.95 -14.08 5.32
N ASN A 73 10.65 -12.83 5.66
CA ASN A 73 9.41 -12.44 6.32
C ASN A 73 8.57 -11.63 5.34
N VAL A 74 7.47 -12.19 4.86
CA VAL A 74 6.53 -11.49 3.97
C VAL A 74 5.62 -10.61 4.83
N LEU A 75 5.68 -9.31 4.62
CA LEU A 75 5.03 -8.35 5.50
C LEU A 75 3.51 -8.29 5.31
N ALA A 76 2.80 -8.07 6.40
CA ALA A 76 1.38 -7.80 6.42
C ALA A 76 1.08 -6.35 6.05
N GLU A 77 -0.16 -6.12 5.60
CA GLU A 77 -0.76 -4.78 5.61
C GLU A 77 -0.55 -4.10 6.98
N GLY A 78 -0.21 -2.81 6.97
CA GLY A 78 0.08 -2.05 8.18
C GLY A 78 1.53 -2.16 8.67
N GLN A 79 2.39 -2.94 8.02
CA GLN A 79 3.82 -3.06 8.34
C GLN A 79 4.72 -2.20 7.43
N GLU A 80 4.22 -1.07 6.92
CA GLU A 80 5.00 -0.10 6.13
C GLU A 80 6.17 0.47 6.93
N ASP A 81 5.97 0.69 8.23
CA ASP A 81 6.98 1.17 9.19
C ASP A 81 8.13 0.17 9.36
N VAL A 82 7.81 -1.13 9.43
CA VAL A 82 8.79 -2.22 9.45
C VAL A 82 9.60 -2.20 8.15
N SER A 83 8.92 -2.17 7.01
CA SER A 83 9.56 -2.08 5.70
C SER A 83 10.49 -0.87 5.59
N ASN A 84 10.05 0.30 6.05
CA ASN A 84 10.84 1.52 6.03
C ASN A 84 12.06 1.43 6.96
N THR A 85 11.89 0.87 8.15
CA THR A 85 12.96 0.66 9.13
C THR A 85 14.09 -0.20 8.53
N PHE A 86 13.73 -1.32 7.92
CA PHE A 86 14.71 -2.21 7.30
C PHE A 86 15.28 -1.71 5.96
N ALA A 87 14.68 -0.68 5.35
CA ALA A 87 15.17 -0.06 4.11
C ALA A 87 16.13 1.12 4.35
N SER A 88 15.88 1.97 5.34
CA SER A 88 16.57 3.26 5.46
C SER A 88 17.11 3.61 6.86
N PHE A 89 16.58 3.00 7.94
CA PHE A 89 17.00 3.38 9.30
C PHE A 89 18.48 3.04 9.55
N LYS A 90 19.17 4.02 10.14
CA LYS A 90 20.57 3.93 10.55
C LYS A 90 20.62 3.79 12.07
N GLY A 91 20.85 2.57 12.55
CA GLY A 91 20.85 2.23 13.96
C GLY A 91 20.45 0.77 14.15
N ASP A 92 20.10 0.41 15.39
CA ASP A 92 19.59 -0.92 15.69
C ASP A 92 18.13 -1.07 15.22
N ARG A 93 17.96 -1.68 14.06
CA ARG A 93 16.64 -1.94 13.44
C ARG A 93 15.82 -2.95 14.24
N PHE A 94 16.48 -3.93 14.85
CA PHE A 94 15.82 -5.00 15.60
C PHE A 94 15.36 -4.54 16.98
N ALA A 95 15.92 -3.44 17.50
CA ALA A 95 15.37 -2.75 18.66
C ALA A 95 14.07 -1.97 18.38
N GLN A 96 13.77 -1.66 17.10
CA GLN A 96 12.55 -0.92 16.71
C GLN A 96 11.41 -1.85 16.30
N VAL A 97 11.72 -3.08 15.86
CA VAL A 97 10.74 -4.01 15.30
C VAL A 97 10.65 -5.27 16.15
N PRO A 98 9.46 -5.61 16.68
CA PRO A 98 9.22 -6.86 17.38
C PRO A 98 9.62 -8.06 16.52
N ASN A 99 10.39 -8.96 17.10
CA ASN A 99 10.90 -10.14 16.43
C ASN A 99 11.11 -11.28 17.43
N THR A 100 10.95 -12.50 16.91
CA THR A 100 11.23 -13.74 17.62
C THR A 100 12.34 -14.48 16.89
N LEU A 101 13.23 -15.16 17.61
CA LEU A 101 14.27 -15.97 16.96
C LEU A 101 13.74 -17.36 16.61
N ASP A 102 14.08 -17.85 15.42
CA ASP A 102 13.85 -19.25 15.04
C ASP A 102 14.77 -20.22 15.81
N ALA A 103 14.60 -21.52 15.57
CA ALA A 103 15.41 -22.57 16.21
C ALA A 103 16.93 -22.44 15.95
N HIS A 104 17.32 -21.66 14.94
CA HIS A 104 18.70 -21.40 14.58
C HIS A 104 19.19 -20.03 15.04
N GLY A 105 18.37 -19.23 15.73
CA GLY A 105 18.72 -17.89 16.19
C GLY A 105 18.67 -16.84 15.07
N ILE A 106 17.86 -17.06 14.03
CA ILE A 106 17.61 -16.09 12.96
C ILE A 106 16.31 -15.34 13.27
N PRO A 107 16.28 -14.00 13.14
CA PRO A 107 15.07 -13.23 13.46
C PRO A 107 13.92 -13.47 12.49
N LEU A 108 12.75 -13.77 13.04
CA LEU A 108 11.45 -13.74 12.37
C LEU A 108 10.71 -12.49 12.82
N ILE A 109 10.19 -11.73 11.87
CA ILE A 109 9.47 -10.47 12.15
C ILE A 109 8.05 -10.81 12.60
N ASP A 110 7.69 -10.39 13.81
CA ASP A 110 6.37 -10.68 14.36
C ASP A 110 5.28 -10.01 13.50
N GLY A 111 4.15 -10.70 13.32
CA GLY A 111 3.02 -10.21 12.51
C GLY A 111 3.19 -10.32 10.99
N ALA A 112 4.34 -10.79 10.49
CA ALA A 112 4.51 -11.12 9.06
C ALA A 112 3.50 -12.20 8.61
N ILE A 113 2.94 -12.06 7.41
CA ILE A 113 1.91 -12.98 6.89
C ILE A 113 2.44 -14.34 6.50
N ALA A 114 3.74 -14.42 6.21
CA ALA A 114 4.45 -15.66 6.00
C ALA A 114 5.90 -15.47 6.45
N GLN A 115 6.45 -16.49 7.08
CA GLN A 115 7.84 -16.50 7.52
C GLN A 115 8.47 -17.80 7.03
N PHE A 116 9.65 -17.72 6.43
CA PHE A 116 10.38 -18.87 5.91
C PHE A 116 11.77 -18.91 6.52
N SER A 117 12.08 -19.94 7.33
CA SER A 117 13.45 -20.22 7.76
C SER A 117 14.16 -21.03 6.67
N CYS A 118 15.34 -20.58 6.28
CA CYS A 118 16.06 -21.12 5.14
C CYS A 118 17.49 -21.54 5.51
N THR A 119 17.94 -22.62 4.88
CA THR A 119 19.37 -22.91 4.73
C THR A 119 19.81 -22.41 3.36
N THR A 120 20.96 -21.74 3.27
CA THR A 120 21.49 -21.27 1.98
C THR A 120 21.76 -22.47 1.07
N TRP A 121 21.02 -22.54 -0.03
CA TRP A 121 21.20 -23.55 -1.06
C TRP A 121 22.30 -23.12 -2.03
N GLN A 122 22.25 -21.88 -2.50
CA GLN A 122 23.23 -21.34 -3.44
C GLN A 122 23.27 -19.81 -3.39
N SER A 123 24.44 -19.26 -3.66
CA SER A 123 24.69 -17.83 -3.80
C SER A 123 25.38 -17.56 -5.14
N LEU A 124 24.82 -16.65 -5.95
CA LEU A 124 25.27 -16.39 -7.32
C LEU A 124 25.48 -14.89 -7.56
N PRO A 125 26.67 -14.45 -8.02
CA PRO A 125 26.86 -13.06 -8.44
C PRO A 125 25.95 -12.70 -9.62
N ALA A 126 25.24 -11.57 -9.52
CA ALA A 126 24.31 -11.10 -10.54
C ALA A 126 24.40 -9.57 -10.70
N GLY A 127 25.46 -9.10 -11.37
CA GLY A 127 25.69 -7.66 -11.58
C GLY A 127 25.99 -6.91 -10.29
N ASP A 128 25.18 -5.89 -9.99
CA ASP A 128 25.24 -5.08 -8.75
C ASP A 128 24.50 -5.73 -7.57
N HIS A 129 23.92 -6.91 -7.78
CA HIS A 129 23.28 -7.74 -6.77
C HIS A 129 23.92 -9.14 -6.72
N GLN A 130 23.43 -9.95 -5.79
CA GLN A 130 23.65 -11.38 -5.72
C GLN A 130 22.28 -12.06 -5.66
N ILE A 131 22.12 -13.21 -6.33
CA ILE A 131 20.95 -14.06 -6.15
C ILE A 131 21.25 -15.01 -4.99
N LEU A 132 20.48 -14.91 -3.92
CA LEU A 132 20.54 -15.79 -2.76
C LEU A 132 19.37 -16.76 -2.81
N ILE A 133 19.67 -18.04 -2.98
CA ILE A 133 18.70 -19.14 -3.05
C ILE A 133 18.72 -19.88 -1.71
N GLY A 134 17.55 -20.06 -1.11
CA GLY A 134 17.37 -20.78 0.16
C GLY A 134 16.50 -22.01 -0.02
N GLU A 135 16.90 -23.10 0.61
CA GLU A 135 16.03 -24.25 0.87
C GLU A 135 15.23 -23.99 2.14
N VAL A 136 13.90 -24.03 2.02
CA VAL A 136 12.98 -23.77 3.14
C VAL A 136 12.99 -24.97 4.07
N THR A 137 13.38 -24.75 5.32
CA THR A 137 13.41 -25.80 6.36
C THR A 137 12.18 -25.74 7.25
N GLU A 138 11.64 -24.55 7.50
CA GLU A 138 10.42 -24.31 8.28
C GLU A 138 9.67 -23.11 7.69
N PHE A 139 8.34 -23.11 7.82
CA PHE A 139 7.54 -21.94 7.46
C PHE A 139 6.27 -21.81 8.31
N THR A 140 5.80 -20.57 8.44
CA THR A 140 4.49 -20.23 9.00
C THR A 140 3.73 -19.36 8.02
N GLN A 141 2.40 -19.33 8.15
CA GLN A 141 1.55 -18.43 7.39
C GLN A 141 0.37 -17.94 8.24
N SER A 142 -0.21 -16.82 7.83
CA SER A 142 -1.47 -16.29 8.35
C SER A 142 -2.39 -15.90 7.20
N GLU A 143 -3.68 -15.72 7.49
CA GLU A 143 -4.70 -15.30 6.51
C GLU A 143 -4.80 -13.77 6.36
N THR A 144 -3.94 -13.00 7.03
CA THR A 144 -3.92 -11.54 6.96
C THR A 144 -3.49 -11.08 5.56
N PRO A 145 -4.07 -10.00 5.01
CA PRO A 145 -3.60 -9.43 3.74
C PRO A 145 -2.14 -8.98 3.81
N GLY A 146 -1.42 -9.18 2.70
CA GLY A 146 -0.01 -8.79 2.57
C GLY A 146 0.16 -7.34 2.14
N LEU A 147 1.31 -6.77 2.51
CA LEU A 147 1.77 -5.47 2.01
C LEU A 147 2.27 -5.59 0.57
N GLY A 148 1.66 -4.84 -0.33
CA GLY A 148 2.02 -4.74 -1.73
C GLY A 148 2.95 -3.56 -2.03
N TYR A 149 3.72 -3.66 -3.12
CA TYR A 149 4.57 -2.60 -3.64
C TYR A 149 4.50 -2.52 -5.17
N ALA A 150 4.24 -1.33 -5.70
CA ALA A 150 4.15 -1.07 -7.13
C ALA A 150 4.48 0.39 -7.44
N GLY A 151 5.20 0.65 -8.53
CA GLY A 151 5.49 2.00 -9.01
C GLY A 151 6.26 2.88 -8.02
N GLY A 152 6.93 2.29 -7.03
CA GLY A 152 7.61 3.01 -5.95
C GLY A 152 6.77 3.25 -4.69
N GLN A 153 5.53 2.76 -4.65
CA GLN A 153 4.54 3.02 -3.60
C GLN A 153 4.05 1.71 -2.96
N TYR A 154 3.69 1.76 -1.68
CA TYR A 154 2.97 0.68 -1.02
C TYR A 154 1.50 0.66 -1.46
N PHE A 155 0.90 -0.52 -1.46
CA PHE A 155 -0.54 -0.71 -1.58
C PHE A 155 -0.96 -1.90 -0.72
N SER A 156 -2.23 -1.97 -0.34
CA SER A 156 -2.78 -3.13 0.38
C SER A 156 -3.88 -3.79 -0.44
N LEU A 157 -3.92 -5.12 -0.40
CA LEU A 157 -4.98 -5.96 -0.96
C LEU A 157 -6.14 -6.19 0.03
N GLY A 158 -5.96 -5.93 1.33
CA GLY A 158 -7.03 -6.02 2.32
C GLY A 158 -8.16 -5.05 2.04
N LEU A 159 -7.83 -3.92 1.42
CA LEU A 159 -8.77 -2.94 0.86
C LEU A 159 -9.71 -3.50 -0.22
N GLU A 160 -9.37 -4.58 -0.92
CA GLU A 160 -10.26 -5.24 -1.90
C GLU A 160 -11.00 -6.46 -1.30
N ARG A 161 -10.48 -7.05 -0.20
CA ARG A 161 -11.01 -8.29 0.38
C ARG A 161 -11.90 -8.06 1.61
N ALA A 162 -11.63 -7.04 2.43
CA ALA A 162 -12.58 -6.57 3.45
C ALA A 162 -13.91 -6.07 2.84
N VAL A 163 -13.87 -5.76 1.53
CA VAL A 163 -15.00 -5.36 0.69
C VAL A 163 -15.86 -6.55 0.23
N LEU A 164 -15.41 -7.80 0.39
CA LEU A 164 -16.11 -8.98 -0.12
C LEU A 164 -16.89 -9.79 0.93
N ASP A 165 -16.62 -9.62 2.23
CA ASP A 165 -17.07 -10.61 3.22
C ASP A 165 -18.20 -10.21 4.18
N GLN A 166 -18.90 -9.08 3.96
CA GLN A 166 -20.17 -8.82 4.67
C GLN A 166 -21.26 -8.18 3.80
N THR A 167 -22.50 -8.59 4.11
CA THR A 167 -23.77 -8.36 3.41
C THR A 167 -24.20 -6.88 3.31
N PHE A 168 -23.56 -6.11 2.43
CA PHE A 168 -24.07 -4.79 2.04
C PHE A 168 -24.72 -4.85 0.66
N ASP A 169 -25.95 -4.36 0.57
CA ASP A 169 -26.78 -4.48 -0.64
C ASP A 169 -26.38 -3.47 -1.72
N LYS A 170 -25.59 -2.44 -1.32
CA LYS A 170 -25.24 -1.29 -2.15
C LYS A 170 -23.78 -0.90 -1.96
N THR A 171 -23.12 -0.57 -3.06
CA THR A 171 -21.79 0.05 -3.05
C THR A 171 -21.87 1.43 -3.66
N VAL A 172 -21.32 2.43 -2.99
CA VAL A 172 -21.18 3.79 -3.48
C VAL A 172 -19.70 4.05 -3.73
N CYS A 173 -19.37 4.40 -4.95
CA CYS A 173 -18.01 4.75 -5.36
C CYS A 173 -17.98 6.22 -5.76
N GLY A 174 -17.08 7.02 -5.19
CA GLY A 174 -17.00 8.46 -5.45
C GLY A 174 -15.58 8.98 -5.61
N ALA A 175 -15.47 10.23 -6.06
CA ALA A 175 -14.19 10.90 -6.26
C ALA A 175 -14.17 12.29 -5.63
N LEU A 176 -13.07 12.61 -4.94
CA LEU A 176 -12.72 13.95 -4.52
C LEU A 176 -11.88 14.56 -5.64
N ILE A 177 -12.55 15.23 -6.56
CA ILE A 177 -11.95 15.70 -7.82
C ILE A 177 -11.41 17.11 -7.61
N ALA A 178 -10.09 17.23 -7.57
CA ALA A 178 -9.38 18.50 -7.49
C ALA A 178 -9.15 19.11 -8.87
N TYR A 179 -9.35 20.42 -8.98
CA TYR A 179 -8.95 21.24 -10.11
C TYR A 179 -8.56 22.62 -9.60
N ASP A 180 -7.29 23.00 -9.80
CA ASP A 180 -6.65 24.13 -9.12
C ASP A 180 -6.87 24.07 -7.59
N ASP A 181 -7.36 25.15 -6.99
CA ASP A 181 -7.67 25.23 -5.55
C ASP A 181 -9.11 24.80 -5.22
N THR A 182 -9.83 24.24 -6.19
CA THR A 182 -11.23 23.85 -6.08
C THR A 182 -11.43 22.34 -6.08
N VAL A 183 -12.54 21.91 -5.48
CA VAL A 183 -13.02 20.53 -5.48
C VAL A 183 -14.40 20.52 -6.12
N PHE A 184 -14.64 19.54 -6.99
CA PHE A 184 -15.95 19.39 -7.62
C PHE A 184 -16.92 18.68 -6.67
N LEU A 185 -18.11 19.26 -6.50
CA LEU A 185 -19.19 18.72 -5.69
C LEU A 185 -20.51 18.69 -6.47
N GLU A 186 -21.38 17.77 -6.09
CA GLU A 186 -22.78 17.75 -6.49
C GLU A 186 -23.63 18.38 -5.40
N GLU A 187 -24.58 19.23 -5.80
CA GLU A 187 -25.61 19.73 -4.89
C GLU A 187 -26.87 18.88 -5.05
N THR A 188 -27.36 18.38 -3.92
CA THR A 188 -28.59 17.60 -3.84
C THR A 188 -29.57 18.30 -2.89
N PRO A 189 -30.87 17.93 -2.89
CA PRO A 189 -31.82 18.47 -1.92
C PRO A 189 -31.41 18.29 -0.45
N ASP A 190 -30.59 17.26 -0.16
CA ASP A 190 -30.12 16.94 1.19
C ASP A 190 -28.74 17.56 1.51
N GLY A 191 -28.21 18.39 0.61
CA GLY A 191 -26.91 19.05 0.72
C GLY A 191 -25.88 18.54 -0.28
N PHE A 192 -24.62 18.94 -0.05
CA PHE A 192 -23.49 18.65 -0.92
C PHE A 192 -22.95 17.23 -0.75
N ARG A 193 -22.31 16.72 -1.80
CA ARG A 193 -21.50 15.49 -1.77
C ARG A 193 -20.47 15.45 -2.90
N PRO A 194 -19.40 14.66 -2.78
CA PRO A 194 -18.53 14.36 -3.92
C PRO A 194 -19.30 13.66 -5.05
N PRO A 195 -18.91 13.84 -6.32
CA PRO A 195 -19.43 13.05 -7.42
C PRO A 195 -19.25 11.55 -7.16
N GLN A 196 -20.35 10.81 -7.28
CA GLN A 196 -20.40 9.39 -6.92
C GLN A 196 -21.40 8.62 -7.79
N VAL A 197 -21.22 7.30 -7.82
CA VAL A 197 -22.10 6.35 -8.51
C VAL A 197 -22.43 5.16 -7.62
N ASP A 198 -23.64 4.62 -7.83
CA ASP A 198 -24.10 3.40 -7.19
C ASP A 198 -23.68 2.19 -8.04
N LEU A 199 -22.85 1.33 -7.50
CA LEU A 199 -22.28 0.17 -8.20
C LEU A 199 -22.76 -1.13 -7.58
N LYS A 200 -23.05 -2.10 -8.45
CA LYS A 200 -23.42 -3.48 -8.06
C LYS A 200 -22.22 -4.41 -8.05
N ASP A 201 -21.28 -4.20 -8.97
CA ASP A 201 -20.06 -4.99 -9.09
C ASP A 201 -18.91 -4.28 -8.37
N ARG A 202 -18.33 -4.96 -7.38
CA ARG A 202 -17.21 -4.46 -6.56
C ARG A 202 -15.84 -4.72 -7.20
N GLY A 203 -15.76 -5.56 -8.23
CA GLY A 203 -14.50 -5.89 -8.91
C GLY A 203 -14.02 -4.80 -9.87
N ARG A 204 -14.86 -3.82 -10.23
CA ARG A 204 -14.56 -2.79 -11.24
C ARG A 204 -14.82 -1.36 -10.77
N LEU A 205 -14.84 -1.11 -9.45
CA LEU A 205 -15.23 0.17 -8.84
C LEU A 205 -14.54 1.39 -9.46
N ARG A 206 -13.22 1.33 -9.66
CA ARG A 206 -12.43 2.44 -10.21
C ARG A 206 -12.78 2.71 -11.67
N LEU A 207 -12.87 1.63 -12.47
CA LEU A 207 -13.14 1.73 -13.89
C LEU A 207 -14.56 2.24 -14.14
N ASP A 208 -15.54 1.71 -13.42
CA ASP A 208 -16.95 2.12 -13.53
C ASP A 208 -17.16 3.57 -13.07
N LEU A 209 -16.49 3.99 -11.99
CA LEU A 209 -16.50 5.39 -11.56
C LEU A 209 -15.91 6.31 -12.64
N GLN A 210 -14.77 5.95 -13.21
CA GLN A 210 -14.10 6.77 -14.23
C GLN A 210 -14.94 6.89 -15.51
N GLU A 211 -15.51 5.79 -16.00
CA GLU A 211 -16.40 5.77 -17.15
C GLU A 211 -17.66 6.64 -16.91
N ALA A 212 -18.28 6.52 -15.73
CA ALA A 212 -19.47 7.28 -15.41
C ALA A 212 -19.20 8.79 -15.27
N LEU A 213 -18.07 9.19 -14.70
CA LEU A 213 -17.68 10.60 -14.61
C LEU A 213 -17.27 11.18 -15.96
N LEU A 214 -16.62 10.38 -16.82
CA LEU A 214 -16.30 10.76 -18.19
C LEU A 214 -17.56 11.03 -19.02
N LEU A 215 -18.60 10.19 -18.89
CA LEU A 215 -19.90 10.40 -19.55
C LEU A 215 -20.59 11.70 -19.12
N ARG A 216 -20.25 12.22 -17.94
CA ARG A 216 -20.72 13.50 -17.43
C ARG A 216 -19.82 14.67 -17.83
N GLY A 217 -18.82 14.44 -18.67
CA GLY A 217 -17.89 15.45 -19.16
C GLY A 217 -16.74 15.76 -18.18
N CYS A 218 -16.50 14.91 -17.19
CA CYS A 218 -15.39 15.06 -16.26
C CYS A 218 -14.27 14.08 -16.62
N ASP A 219 -13.31 14.54 -17.44
CA ASP A 219 -12.05 13.83 -17.66
C ASP A 219 -11.13 14.05 -16.46
N LEU A 220 -10.67 12.95 -15.88
CA LEU A 220 -9.91 12.94 -14.64
C LEU A 220 -8.93 11.78 -14.62
N ASP A 221 -7.91 11.94 -13.79
CA ASP A 221 -7.00 10.87 -13.39
C ASP A 221 -7.34 10.46 -11.95
N LEU A 222 -7.77 9.21 -11.76
CA LEU A 222 -8.06 8.64 -10.43
C LEU A 222 -6.75 8.29 -9.72
N GLY A 223 -6.57 8.83 -8.52
CA GLY A 223 -5.49 8.53 -7.58
C GLY A 223 -5.85 7.45 -6.55
N ALA A 224 -5.17 7.47 -5.41
CA ALA A 224 -5.35 6.51 -4.32
C ALA A 224 -6.74 6.62 -3.65
N ALA A 225 -7.13 5.57 -2.93
CA ALA A 225 -8.29 5.63 -2.04
C ALA A 225 -8.03 6.69 -0.96
N TYR A 226 -9.05 7.49 -0.67
CA TYR A 226 -9.02 8.54 0.32
C TYR A 226 -9.79 8.16 1.58
N SER A 227 -10.98 7.58 1.39
CA SER A 227 -11.86 7.20 2.48
C SER A 227 -12.64 5.96 2.08
N VAL A 228 -12.60 4.94 2.91
CA VAL A 228 -13.40 3.72 2.77
C VAL A 228 -14.13 3.49 4.07
N PHE A 229 -15.45 3.44 4.03
CA PHE A 229 -16.24 3.23 5.23
C PHE A 229 -17.57 2.54 4.97
N ASP A 230 -18.10 1.90 6.01
CA ASP A 230 -19.40 1.24 5.98
C ASP A 230 -20.49 2.04 6.71
N ASP A 231 -21.63 2.25 6.07
CA ASP A 231 -22.86 2.68 6.73
C ASP A 231 -23.72 1.45 7.03
N ALA A 232 -23.51 0.85 8.20
CA ALA A 232 -24.26 -0.32 8.66
C ALA A 232 -25.77 -0.04 8.77
N GLY A 233 -26.16 1.20 9.09
CA GLY A 233 -27.57 1.59 9.18
C GLY A 233 -28.26 1.58 7.83
N ARG A 234 -27.54 2.00 6.77
CA ARG A 234 -28.03 1.99 5.38
C ARG A 234 -27.61 0.76 4.58
N ARG A 235 -26.91 -0.19 5.20
CA ARG A 235 -26.29 -1.36 4.56
C ARG A 235 -25.53 -0.98 3.27
N THR A 236 -24.77 0.11 3.31
CA THR A 236 -24.08 0.68 2.15
C THR A 236 -22.58 0.76 2.41
N HIS A 237 -21.79 0.21 1.49
CA HIS A 237 -20.34 0.37 1.47
C HIS A 237 -19.95 1.62 0.68
N HIS A 238 -19.03 2.43 1.19
CA HIS A 238 -18.56 3.65 0.56
C HIS A 238 -17.06 3.60 0.29
N ALA A 239 -16.65 3.89 -0.95
CA ALA A 239 -15.26 4.07 -1.32
C ALA A 239 -15.10 5.39 -2.09
N TYR A 240 -14.25 6.28 -1.57
CA TYR A 240 -13.94 7.56 -2.18
C TYR A 240 -12.46 7.65 -2.54
N PHE A 241 -12.16 8.08 -3.77
CA PHE A 241 -10.81 8.19 -4.30
C PHE A 241 -10.40 9.64 -4.48
N LEU A 242 -9.11 9.93 -4.31
CA LEU A 242 -8.53 11.19 -4.79
C LEU A 242 -8.57 11.21 -6.31
N ALA A 243 -8.84 12.36 -6.91
CA ALA A 243 -8.79 12.53 -8.35
C ALA A 243 -8.31 13.94 -8.72
N THR A 244 -7.67 14.06 -9.88
CA THR A 244 -7.34 15.35 -10.49
C THR A 244 -8.04 15.48 -11.83
N SER A 245 -8.82 16.54 -12.02
CA SER A 245 -9.46 16.79 -13.31
C SER A 245 -8.50 17.45 -14.29
N LYS A 246 -8.69 17.15 -15.58
CA LYS A 246 -7.99 17.81 -16.70
C LYS A 246 -8.72 19.04 -17.22
N GLY A 247 -9.91 19.35 -16.70
CA GLY A 247 -10.73 20.45 -17.19
C GLY A 247 -11.77 20.92 -16.17
N ALA A 248 -12.67 21.77 -16.63
CA ALA A 248 -13.75 22.32 -15.82
C ALA A 248 -14.74 21.23 -15.32
N PRO A 249 -15.56 21.52 -14.30
CA PRO A 249 -16.57 20.58 -13.81
C PRO A 249 -17.48 20.07 -14.93
N GLY A 250 -17.78 18.78 -14.87
CA GLY A 250 -18.78 18.16 -15.74
C GLY A 250 -20.22 18.54 -15.35
N THR A 251 -21.18 17.99 -16.09
CA THR A 251 -22.60 18.24 -15.88
C THR A 251 -23.06 17.86 -14.47
N GLY A 252 -23.74 18.78 -13.80
CA GLY A 252 -24.28 18.60 -12.45
C GLY A 252 -23.25 18.71 -11.32
N MET A 253 -22.06 19.22 -11.62
CA MET A 253 -21.01 19.47 -10.64
C MET A 253 -20.71 20.97 -10.56
N GLN A 254 -20.32 21.44 -9.37
CA GLN A 254 -19.85 22.78 -9.14
C GLN A 254 -18.47 22.77 -8.50
N ALA A 255 -17.62 23.72 -8.90
CA ALA A 255 -16.30 23.92 -8.31
C ALA A 255 -16.43 24.73 -7.03
N VAL A 256 -16.02 24.13 -5.91
CA VAL A 256 -16.01 24.78 -4.59
C VAL A 256 -14.57 24.95 -4.12
N PRO A 257 -14.15 26.14 -3.66
CA PRO A 257 -12.82 26.31 -3.07
C PRO A 257 -12.60 25.33 -1.91
N SER A 258 -11.45 24.64 -1.92
CA SER A 258 -11.10 23.63 -0.91
C SER A 258 -11.21 24.15 0.53
N ARG A 259 -10.86 25.42 0.75
CA ARG A 259 -10.95 26.09 2.06
C ARG A 259 -12.38 26.28 2.59
N ASP A 260 -13.38 26.29 1.70
CA ASP A 260 -14.78 26.59 2.04
C ASP A 260 -15.57 25.31 2.34
N LEU A 261 -14.99 24.14 2.03
CA LEU A 261 -15.60 22.83 2.27
C LEU A 261 -16.14 22.63 3.69
N PRO A 262 -15.46 23.05 4.78
CA PRO A 262 -15.99 22.86 6.14
C PRO A 262 -17.25 23.70 6.44
N THR A 263 -17.59 24.68 5.59
CA THR A 263 -18.73 25.58 5.80
C THR A 263 -20.02 25.09 5.13
N LEU A 264 -19.93 24.06 4.29
CA LEU A 264 -21.05 23.50 3.56
C LEU A 264 -21.86 22.50 4.39
N THR A 265 -23.14 22.37 4.06
CA THR A 265 -24.00 21.28 4.54
C THR A 265 -23.89 20.09 3.61
N TYR A 266 -23.56 18.92 4.15
CA TYR A 266 -23.41 17.68 3.38
C TYR A 266 -24.55 16.69 3.61
N THR A 267 -24.77 15.84 2.62
CA THR A 267 -25.81 14.79 2.64
C THR A 267 -25.71 13.82 3.81
N THR A 268 -24.52 13.63 4.39
CA THR A 268 -24.32 12.81 5.59
C THR A 268 -23.22 13.39 6.49
N PRO A 269 -23.25 13.10 7.81
CA PRO A 269 -22.17 13.45 8.72
C PRO A 269 -20.81 12.87 8.32
N ALA A 270 -20.77 11.61 7.86
CA ALA A 270 -19.54 10.96 7.39
C ALA A 270 -18.91 11.71 6.20
N ILE A 271 -19.74 12.17 5.26
CA ILE A 271 -19.25 12.99 4.14
C ILE A 271 -18.77 14.35 4.66
N ALA A 272 -19.48 14.99 5.60
CA ALA A 272 -19.04 16.25 6.19
C ALA A 272 -17.66 16.13 6.84
N GLU A 273 -17.43 15.09 7.64
CA GLU A 273 -16.15 14.80 8.29
C GLU A 273 -15.04 14.54 7.26
N MET A 274 -15.32 13.71 6.24
CA MET A 274 -14.38 13.43 5.15
C MET A 274 -13.96 14.72 4.41
N MET A 275 -14.91 15.61 4.11
CA MET A 275 -14.63 16.84 3.37
C MET A 275 -13.94 17.90 4.23
N ALA A 276 -14.26 17.97 5.52
CA ALA A 276 -13.54 18.81 6.48
C ALA A 276 -12.07 18.36 6.60
N ARG A 277 -11.83 17.05 6.67
CA ARG A 277 -10.48 16.46 6.66
C ARG A 277 -9.74 16.80 5.36
N TYR A 278 -10.38 16.60 4.22
CA TYR A 278 -9.77 16.92 2.92
C TYR A 278 -9.35 18.39 2.83
N SER A 279 -10.18 19.33 3.32
CA SER A 279 -9.83 20.76 3.37
C SER A 279 -8.57 21.06 4.17
N LEU A 280 -8.32 20.31 5.26
CA LEU A 280 -7.10 20.47 6.06
C LEU A 280 -5.88 19.90 5.33
N GLU A 281 -6.02 18.70 4.75
CA GLU A 281 -4.94 17.96 4.09
C GLU A 281 -4.55 18.53 2.72
N ALA A 282 -5.50 19.10 1.98
CA ALA A 282 -5.26 19.74 0.68
C ALA A 282 -4.27 20.91 0.79
N ARG A 283 -4.19 21.56 1.96
CA ARG A 283 -3.22 22.65 2.21
C ARG A 283 -1.79 22.15 2.31
N SER A 284 -1.58 20.99 2.92
CA SER A 284 -0.26 20.38 3.10
C SER A 284 0.11 19.41 1.97
N ARG A 285 -0.84 19.07 1.09
CA ARG A 285 -0.73 18.02 0.06
C ARG A 285 -0.31 16.66 0.63
N SER A 286 -0.61 16.44 1.91
CA SER A 286 -0.35 15.20 2.64
C SER A 286 -1.70 14.60 2.99
N PHE A 287 -2.09 13.56 2.26
CA PHE A 287 -3.41 12.94 2.42
C PHE A 287 -3.30 11.65 3.21
N GLY A 288 -4.30 11.35 4.04
CA GLY A 288 -4.40 10.07 4.73
C GLY A 288 -5.58 9.24 4.22
N LEU A 289 -5.42 7.92 4.15
CA LEU A 289 -6.53 6.99 3.93
C LEU A 289 -7.33 6.84 5.23
N TYR A 290 -8.63 7.13 5.19
CA TYR A 290 -9.55 6.78 6.29
C TYR A 290 -10.12 5.38 6.10
N LEU A 291 -10.12 4.58 7.16
CA LEU A 291 -10.76 3.27 7.23
C LEU A 291 -11.67 3.20 8.45
N GLY A 292 -12.94 2.85 8.28
CA GLY A 292 -13.85 2.74 9.42
C GLY A 292 -15.31 2.46 9.06
N ASP A 293 -16.21 2.83 9.97
CA ASP A 293 -17.63 2.94 9.72
C ASP A 293 -18.04 4.42 9.53
N ALA A 294 -19.31 4.67 9.25
CA ALA A 294 -19.85 6.02 9.05
C ALA A 294 -19.78 6.96 10.29
N LYS A 295 -19.23 6.50 11.41
CA LYS A 295 -19.14 7.21 12.70
C LYS A 295 -17.74 7.16 13.33
N ARG A 296 -16.92 6.13 13.05
CA ARG A 296 -15.64 5.85 13.72
C ARG A 296 -14.67 5.14 12.77
N GLY A 297 -13.40 5.53 12.80
CA GLY A 297 -12.36 4.95 11.97
C GLY A 297 -10.99 5.56 12.24
N ASP A 298 -9.97 5.01 11.58
CA ASP A 298 -8.57 5.40 11.71
C ASP A 298 -8.05 6.05 10.42
N VAL A 299 -7.12 7.00 10.55
CA VAL A 299 -6.48 7.69 9.43
C VAL A 299 -5.04 7.23 9.30
N HIS A 300 -4.71 6.63 8.16
CA HIS A 300 -3.38 6.14 7.82
C HIS A 300 -2.69 7.12 6.86
N SER A 301 -1.50 7.64 7.21
CA SER A 301 -0.78 8.60 6.36
C SER A 301 -0.35 7.95 5.03
N LEU A 302 -0.62 8.59 3.88
CA LEU A 302 -0.10 8.17 2.58
C LEU A 302 1.33 8.70 2.32
N THR A 303 1.84 9.54 3.21
CA THR A 303 3.10 10.27 3.06
C THR A 303 3.93 10.18 4.34
N GLU A 304 4.81 9.19 4.39
CA GLU A 304 6.12 9.35 5.03
C GLU A 304 7.19 8.85 4.06
N ARG A 305 7.76 9.78 3.28
CA ARG A 305 9.09 9.65 2.69
C ARG A 305 9.63 11.03 2.29
N THR A 306 10.68 11.47 3.00
CA THR A 306 11.88 12.05 2.39
C THR A 306 12.99 11.02 2.47
#